data_AF-A0A529MYT7-F1
#
_entry.id   AF-A0A529MYT7-F1
#
_cell.length_a   1.000
_cell.length_b   1.000
_cell.length_c   1.000
_cell.angle_alpha   90.00
_cell.angle_beta   90.00
_cell.angle_gamma   90.00
#
_symmetry.space_group_name_H-M   'P 1'
#
loop_
_entity.id
_entity.type
_entity.pdbx_description
1 polymer ?
#
loop_
_entity_poly.entity_id
_entity_poly.type
_entity_poly.pdbx_seq_one_letter_code
_entity_poly.pdbx_strand_id
1 'polypeptide(L)'
;FEFIFNTPSHHRVHHATNPRYLDANYAGTLIIWDRMFGTFVEELEEDRPRYGIVKNIGTFNPLKVAFHEWIGMFKDTLMPGLTLRQRFNYFVRPPGWSHDGSRETSETLKAAYVRRNPGDAGKPGLPTANAEPAE
;
A
#
# COMPACT_ATOMS: atom_id res chain seq x y z
N PHE A 1 15.96 -1.30 -21.49
CA PHE A 1 14.50 -1.47 -21.66
C PHE A 1 13.77 -1.20 -20.34
N GLU A 2 14.10 -1.92 -19.26
CA GLU A 2 13.48 -1.80 -17.92
C GLU A 2 13.69 -0.47 -17.19
N PHE A 3 14.52 0.42 -17.74
CA PHE A 3 14.68 1.77 -17.20
C PHE A 3 13.54 2.71 -17.61
N ILE A 4 12.95 2.50 -18.80
CA ILE A 4 11.96 3.41 -19.40
C ILE A 4 10.58 2.77 -19.42
N PHE A 5 10.48 1.48 -19.78
CA PHE A 5 9.21 0.78 -19.94
C PHE A 5 8.89 -0.11 -18.73
N ASN A 6 7.59 -0.22 -18.42
CA ASN A 6 7.10 -1.23 -17.50
C ASN A 6 7.35 -2.63 -18.08
N THR A 7 7.73 -3.58 -17.22
CA THR A 7 7.98 -4.98 -17.58
C THR A 7 7.15 -5.90 -16.69
N PRO A 8 6.96 -7.18 -17.06
CA PRO A 8 6.25 -8.11 -16.20
C PRO A 8 6.78 -8.16 -14.76
N SER A 9 8.08 -7.94 -14.54
CA SER A 9 8.68 -7.83 -13.20
C SER A 9 8.13 -6.63 -12.42
N HIS A 10 8.15 -5.44 -13.01
CA HIS A 10 7.59 -4.23 -12.37
C HIS A 10 6.11 -4.39 -12.02
N HIS A 11 5.34 -5.00 -12.92
CA HIS A 11 3.92 -5.27 -12.71
C HIS A 11 3.65 -6.33 -11.64
N ARG A 12 4.52 -7.34 -11.48
CA ARG A 12 4.42 -8.30 -10.36
C ARG A 12 4.62 -7.61 -9.01
N VAL A 13 5.59 -6.70 -8.91
CA VAL A 13 5.81 -5.88 -7.71
C VAL A 13 4.58 -5.05 -7.41
N HIS A 14 3.97 -4.39 -8.41
CA HIS A 14 2.74 -3.62 -8.24
C HIS A 14 1.59 -4.45 -7.63
N HIS A 15 1.48 -5.73 -8.01
CA HIS A 15 0.46 -6.64 -7.50
C HIS A 15 0.84 -7.39 -6.21
N ALA A 16 2.01 -7.10 -5.64
CA ALA A 16 2.51 -7.81 -4.48
C ALA A 16 2.01 -7.20 -3.17
N THR A 17 1.90 -8.04 -2.16
CA THR A 17 1.48 -7.69 -0.79
C THR A 17 2.65 -7.74 0.20
N ASN A 18 3.87 -8.02 -0.27
CA ASN A 18 5.06 -7.95 0.56
C ASN A 18 5.24 -6.50 1.06
N PRO A 19 5.61 -6.28 2.34
CA PRO A 19 5.73 -4.93 2.88
C PRO A 19 6.54 -3.98 1.99
N ARG A 20 7.68 -4.42 1.44
CA ARG A 20 8.55 -3.61 0.58
C ARG A 20 7.91 -3.19 -0.76
N TYR A 21 6.91 -3.93 -1.22
CA TYR A 21 6.27 -3.74 -2.52
C TYR A 21 4.92 -3.05 -2.43
N LEU A 22 4.37 -2.87 -1.23
CA LEU A 22 3.17 -2.06 -1.04
C LEU A 22 3.43 -0.65 -1.58
N ASP A 23 2.47 -0.09 -2.31
CA ASP A 23 2.57 1.28 -2.82
C ASP A 23 3.84 1.53 -3.64
N ALA A 24 4.14 0.62 -4.58
CA ALA A 24 5.29 0.70 -5.49
C ALA A 24 4.88 0.43 -6.95
N ASN A 25 5.68 0.93 -7.89
CA ASN A 25 5.57 0.67 -9.33
C ASN A 25 4.17 0.96 -9.92
N TYR A 26 3.69 2.18 -9.75
CA TYR A 26 2.35 2.61 -10.15
C TYR A 26 2.18 2.77 -11.67
N ALA A 27 3.23 3.10 -12.42
CA ALA A 27 3.10 3.47 -13.82
C ALA A 27 2.82 2.25 -14.71
N GLY A 28 1.74 2.30 -15.49
CA GLY A 28 1.34 1.17 -16.35
C GLY A 28 2.24 0.92 -17.57
N THR A 29 2.76 1.97 -18.21
CA THR A 29 3.57 1.83 -19.45
C THR A 29 5.00 2.32 -19.27
N LEU A 30 5.20 3.46 -18.63
CA LEU A 30 6.50 4.12 -18.53
C LEU A 30 6.98 4.13 -17.07
N ILE A 31 7.84 3.17 -16.71
CA ILE A 31 8.37 3.03 -15.34
C ILE A 31 9.29 4.20 -14.94
N ILE A 32 9.71 5.03 -15.90
CA ILE A 32 10.50 6.23 -15.61
C ILE A 32 9.82 7.15 -14.60
N TRP A 33 8.48 7.20 -14.59
CA TRP A 33 7.75 8.02 -13.62
C TRP A 33 7.98 7.53 -12.19
N ASP A 34 7.91 6.22 -11.94
CA ASP A 34 8.20 5.66 -10.61
C ASP A 34 9.64 5.94 -10.15
N ARG A 35 10.59 5.95 -11.09
CA ARG A 35 11.98 6.32 -10.78
C ARG A 35 12.10 7.79 -10.41
N MET A 36 11.41 8.68 -11.12
CA MET A 36 11.42 10.12 -10.88
C MET A 36 10.73 10.50 -9.57
N PHE A 37 9.63 9.83 -9.23
CA PHE A 37 8.84 10.10 -8.03
C PHE A 37 9.21 9.21 -6.83
N GLY A 38 10.20 8.33 -6.98
CA GLY A 38 10.74 7.53 -5.87
C GLY A 38 9.87 6.34 -5.45
N THR A 39 8.94 5.89 -6.29
CA THR A 39 8.05 4.75 -6.05
C THR A 39 8.53 3.47 -6.74
N PHE A 40 9.67 3.53 -7.44
CA PHE A 40 10.28 2.35 -8.08
C PHE A 40 10.89 1.39 -7.05
N VAL A 41 10.49 0.13 -7.12
CA VAL A 41 11.08 -0.97 -6.36
C VAL A 41 11.30 -2.19 -7.27
N GLU A 42 12.50 -2.76 -7.21
CA GLU A 42 12.87 -3.94 -8.00
C GLU A 42 12.35 -5.25 -7.37
N GLU A 43 11.97 -6.21 -8.21
CA GLU A 43 11.68 -7.58 -7.77
C GLU A 43 12.96 -8.26 -7.30
N LEU A 44 12.92 -8.89 -6.12
CA LEU A 44 14.06 -9.58 -5.54
C LEU A 44 13.77 -11.08 -5.49
N GLU A 45 14.76 -11.90 -5.84
CA GLU A 45 14.61 -13.35 -5.80
C GLU A 45 14.43 -13.85 -4.35
N GLU A 46 15.09 -13.20 -3.39
CA GLU A 46 14.99 -13.52 -1.97
C GLU A 46 13.66 -13.09 -1.30
N ASP A 47 12.91 -12.16 -1.89
CA ASP A 47 11.57 -11.77 -1.43
C ASP A 47 10.56 -11.80 -2.57
N ARG A 48 10.31 -13.01 -3.11
CA ARG A 48 9.39 -13.20 -4.24
C ARG A 48 8.01 -12.55 -4.00
N PRO A 49 7.38 -11.94 -5.02
CA PRO A 49 6.04 -11.37 -4.92
C PRO A 49 4.98 -12.34 -4.40
N ARG A 50 4.29 -11.94 -3.33
CA ARG A 50 3.08 -12.59 -2.81
C ARG A 50 1.85 -11.84 -3.27
N TYR A 51 1.04 -12.45 -4.13
CA TYR A 51 -0.13 -11.80 -4.70
C TYR A 51 -1.34 -11.81 -3.75
N GLY A 52 -2.26 -10.88 -4.02
CA GLY A 52 -3.54 -10.77 -3.34
C GLY A 52 -3.75 -9.36 -2.83
N ILE A 53 -4.53 -9.25 -1.77
CA ILE A 53 -4.74 -8.01 -1.01
C ILE A 53 -4.34 -8.26 0.44
N VAL A 54 -3.85 -7.23 1.12
CA VAL A 54 -3.36 -7.33 2.50
C VAL A 54 -4.40 -7.95 3.43
N LYS A 55 -5.69 -7.66 3.20
CA LYS A 55 -6.83 -8.25 3.90
C LYS A 55 -7.75 -8.93 2.91
N ASN A 56 -7.66 -10.26 2.82
CA ASN A 56 -8.49 -11.05 1.90
C ASN A 56 -9.99 -10.96 2.24
N ILE A 57 -10.83 -10.79 1.21
CA ILE A 57 -12.30 -10.62 1.36
C ILE A 57 -13.01 -11.97 1.59
N GLY A 58 -12.36 -13.09 1.26
CA GLY A 58 -12.90 -14.44 1.47
C GLY A 58 -14.11 -14.78 0.59
N THR A 59 -14.23 -14.16 -0.58
CA THR A 59 -15.33 -14.41 -1.53
C THR A 59 -14.87 -14.26 -2.98
N PHE A 60 -15.51 -14.99 -3.88
CA PHE A 60 -15.31 -14.88 -5.34
C PHE A 60 -16.48 -14.18 -6.05
N ASN A 61 -17.44 -13.63 -5.31
CA ASN A 61 -18.56 -12.89 -5.91
C ASN A 61 -18.04 -11.55 -6.47
N PRO A 62 -18.13 -11.31 -7.79
CA PRO A 62 -17.54 -10.13 -8.42
C PRO A 62 -18.17 -8.81 -7.95
N LEU A 63 -19.47 -8.81 -7.62
CA LEU A 63 -20.13 -7.63 -7.07
C LEU A 63 -19.60 -7.30 -5.68
N LYS A 64 -19.39 -8.30 -4.83
CA LYS A 64 -18.80 -8.08 -3.50
C LYS A 64 -17.37 -7.57 -3.63
N VAL A 65 -16.57 -8.18 -4.50
CA VAL A 65 -15.17 -7.77 -4.74
C VAL A 65 -15.09 -6.35 -5.28
N ALA A 66 -16.00 -5.93 -6.17
CA ALA A 66 -15.99 -4.57 -6.71
C ALA A 66 -16.43 -3.49 -5.72
N PHE A 67 -17.40 -3.80 -4.84
CA PHE A 67 -18.08 -2.78 -4.03
C PHE A 67 -17.82 -2.83 -2.52
N HIS A 68 -17.16 -3.86 -1.97
CA HIS A 68 -17.01 -3.97 -0.51
C HIS A 68 -16.24 -2.80 0.12
N GLU A 69 -15.16 -2.31 -0.50
CA GLU A 69 -14.41 -1.17 0.03
C GLU A 69 -15.22 0.13 -0.05
N TRP A 70 -15.99 0.35 -1.11
CA TRP A 70 -16.89 1.51 -1.18
C TRP A 70 -17.91 1.49 -0.04
N ILE A 71 -18.55 0.34 0.19
CA ILE A 71 -19.50 0.15 1.30
C ILE A 71 -18.80 0.35 2.65
N GLY A 72 -17.58 -0.18 2.81
CA GLY A 72 -16.75 -0.01 4.01
C GLY A 72 -16.45 1.45 4.30
N MET A 73 -15.94 2.18 3.31
CA MET A 73 -15.64 3.61 3.40
C MET A 73 -16.89 4.43 3.74
N PHE A 74 -18.04 4.17 3.10
CA PHE A 74 -19.28 4.86 3.45
C PHE A 74 -19.72 4.56 4.88
N LYS A 75 -19.64 3.31 5.35
CA LYS A 75 -19.92 2.96 6.74
C LYS A 75 -19.00 3.72 7.70
N ASP A 76 -17.71 3.78 7.39
CA ASP A 76 -16.73 4.49 8.21
C ASP A 76 -17.06 5.97 8.31
N THR A 77 -17.39 6.61 7.19
CA THR A 77 -17.77 8.03 7.16
C THR A 77 -19.07 8.33 7.90
N LEU A 78 -19.94 7.33 8.12
CA LEU A 78 -21.23 7.47 8.81
C LEU A 78 -21.17 7.12 10.30
N MET A 79 -20.02 6.67 10.82
CA MET A 79 -19.86 6.35 12.25
C MET A 79 -20.25 7.54 13.16
N PRO A 80 -20.83 7.26 14.34
CA PRO A 80 -21.11 8.30 15.34
C PRO A 80 -19.80 8.84 15.92
N GLY A 81 -19.83 10.05 16.49
CA GLY A 81 -18.67 10.64 17.17
C GLY A 81 -17.60 11.27 16.27
N LEU A 82 -17.75 11.21 14.94
CA LEU A 82 -16.80 11.83 14.01
C LEU A 82 -17.08 13.32 13.77
N THR A 83 -16.02 14.12 13.80
CA THR A 83 -15.99 15.48 13.28
C THR A 83 -16.14 15.50 11.75
N LEU A 84 -16.56 16.64 11.19
CA LEU A 84 -16.65 16.80 9.72
C LEU A 84 -15.30 16.56 9.01
N ARG A 85 -14.19 16.98 9.64
CA ARG A 85 -12.84 16.74 9.12
C ARG A 85 -12.49 15.26 9.07
N GLN A 86 -12.80 14.49 10.13
CA GLN A 86 -12.56 13.04 10.14
C GLN A 86 -13.39 12.33 9.08
N ARG A 87 -14.65 12.74 8.87
CA ARG A 87 -15.49 12.19 7.80
C ARG A 87 -14.90 12.47 6.42
N PHE A 88 -14.43 13.69 6.17
CA PHE A 88 -13.77 14.05 4.92
C PHE A 88 -12.48 13.24 4.70
N ASN A 89 -11.68 13.05 5.75
CA ASN A 89 -10.43 12.31 5.68
C ASN A 89 -10.60 10.87 5.19
N TYR A 90 -11.72 10.21 5.47
CA TYR A 90 -12.00 8.86 4.93
C TYR A 90 -12.09 8.80 3.40
N PHE A 91 -12.29 9.93 2.71
CA PHE A 91 -12.31 9.99 1.24
C PHE A 91 -10.96 10.38 0.63
N VAL A 92 -10.06 11.02 1.39
CA VAL A 92 -8.83 11.63 0.84
C VAL A 92 -7.54 11.06 1.43
N ARG A 93 -7.59 10.47 2.61
CA ARG A 93 -6.43 9.81 3.24
C ARG A 93 -6.23 8.42 2.63
N PRO A 94 -5.01 7.88 2.68
CA PRO A 94 -4.71 6.58 2.08
C PRO A 94 -5.55 5.44 2.70
N PRO A 95 -5.79 4.36 1.95
CA PRO A 95 -6.40 3.15 2.48
C PRO A 95 -5.72 2.68 3.77
N GLY A 96 -6.53 2.25 4.74
CA GLY A 96 -6.03 1.89 6.06
C GLY A 96 -5.92 3.05 7.05
N TRP A 97 -6.08 4.30 6.62
CA TRP A 97 -6.25 5.41 7.57
C TRP A 97 -7.53 5.24 8.39
N SER A 98 -7.47 5.65 9.66
CA SER A 98 -8.61 5.66 10.57
C SER A 98 -8.47 6.82 11.55
N HIS A 99 -9.59 7.39 11.96
CA HIS A 99 -9.63 8.56 12.84
C HIS A 99 -9.06 8.31 14.25
N ASP A 100 -8.90 7.04 14.63
CA ASP A 100 -8.45 6.56 15.94
C ASP A 100 -7.14 5.73 15.86
N GLY A 101 -6.57 5.57 14.66
CA GLY A 101 -5.36 4.76 14.46
C GLY A 101 -5.55 3.25 14.62
N SER A 102 -6.80 2.76 14.64
CA SER A 102 -7.12 1.32 14.78
C SER A 102 -6.75 0.47 13.56
N ARG A 103 -6.35 1.09 12.44
CA ARG A 103 -6.06 0.44 11.17
C ARG A 103 -4.66 0.81 10.66
N GLU A 104 -4.17 -0.03 9.76
CA GLU A 104 -2.81 0.05 9.23
C GLU A 104 -2.85 0.48 7.75
N THR A 105 -2.11 1.53 7.41
CA THR A 105 -1.75 1.91 6.04
C THR A 105 -0.52 1.14 5.56
N SER A 106 -0.22 1.17 4.26
CA SER A 106 1.01 0.60 3.71
C SER A 106 2.27 1.09 4.42
N GLU A 107 2.33 2.38 4.79
CA GLU A 107 3.46 2.95 5.53
C GLU A 107 3.62 2.32 6.92
N THR A 108 2.52 2.18 7.66
CA THR A 108 2.56 1.56 8.99
C THR A 108 2.95 0.08 8.92
N LEU A 109 2.51 -0.63 7.88
CA LEU A 109 2.89 -2.03 7.62
C LEU A 109 4.37 -2.16 7.27
N LYS A 110 4.91 -1.26 6.44
CA LYS A 110 6.34 -1.18 6.13
C LYS A 110 7.18 -0.89 7.37
N ALA A 111 6.77 0.08 8.18
CA ALA A 111 7.45 0.42 9.43
C ALA A 111 7.40 -0.75 10.43
N ALA A 112 6.26 -1.44 10.54
CA ALA A 112 6.14 -2.64 11.37
C ALA A 112 7.06 -3.78 10.91
N TYR A 113 7.20 -3.96 9.60
CA TYR A 113 8.14 -4.92 9.03
C TYR A 113 9.59 -4.57 9.39
N VAL A 114 10.01 -3.30 9.23
CA VAL A 114 11.36 -2.86 9.58
C VAL A 114 11.65 -2.99 11.08
N ARG A 115 10.68 -2.68 11.95
CA ARG A 115 10.83 -2.92 13.40
C ARG A 115 11.11 -4.38 13.76
N ARG A 116 10.53 -5.32 12.99
CA ARG A 116 10.76 -6.77 13.14
C ARG A 116 12.03 -7.26 12.44
N ASN A 117 12.49 -6.53 11.42
CA ASN A 117 13.66 -6.86 10.61
C ASN A 117 14.59 -5.64 10.47
N PRO A 118 15.28 -5.21 11.55
CA PRO A 118 16.04 -3.95 11.54
C PRO A 118 17.17 -3.90 10.49
N GLY A 119 17.71 -5.06 10.08
CA GLY A 119 18.71 -5.16 9.01
C GLY A 119 18.20 -4.81 7.61
N ASP A 120 16.88 -4.70 7.43
CA ASP A 120 16.25 -4.30 6.16
C ASP A 120 15.89 -2.82 6.10
N ALA A 121 16.14 -2.06 7.17
CA ALA A 121 15.88 -0.64 7.23
C ALA A 121 16.57 0.13 6.08
N GLY A 122 15.81 0.98 5.39
CA GLY A 122 16.31 1.82 4.29
C GLY A 122 16.62 1.07 2.99
N LYS A 123 16.41 -0.24 2.92
CA LYS A 123 16.45 -0.96 1.63
C LYS A 123 15.34 -0.43 0.70
N PRO A 124 15.49 -0.52 -0.64
CA PRO A 124 14.48 -0.02 -1.57
C PRO A 124 13.07 -0.49 -1.24
N GLY A 125 12.11 0.44 -1.15
CA GLY A 125 10.72 0.17 -0.78
C GLY A 125 10.43 0.11 0.73
N LEU A 126 11.45 0.21 1.59
CA LEU A 126 11.32 0.18 3.05
C LEU A 126 11.80 1.48 3.71
N PRO A 127 11.15 1.90 4.81
CA PRO A 127 11.56 3.08 5.57
C PRO A 127 12.89 2.88 6.29
N THR A 128 13.52 3.98 6.71
CA THR A 128 14.63 3.93 7.68
C THR A 128 14.13 3.51 9.06
N ALA A 129 15.03 3.04 9.94
CA ALA A 129 14.66 2.49 11.25
C ALA A 129 13.91 3.49 12.15
N ASN A 130 14.09 4.79 11.93
CA ASN A 130 13.50 5.87 12.72
C ASN A 130 12.45 6.67 11.93
N ALA A 131 12.01 6.19 10.77
CA ALA A 131 10.96 6.90 10.03
C ALA A 131 9.63 6.75 10.79
N GLU A 132 9.04 7.87 11.16
CA GLU A 132 7.65 7.89 11.62
C GLU A 132 6.71 7.83 10.40
N PRO A 133 5.57 7.14 10.50
CA PRO A 133 4.55 7.17 9.44
C PRO A 133 4.04 8.60 9.23
N ALA A 134 3.71 8.97 8.00
CA ALA A 134 3.21 10.32 7.71
C ALA A 134 1.83 10.54 8.36
N GLU A 135 1.65 11.69 9.03
CA GLU A 135 0.43 12.09 9.75
C GLU A 135 -0.80 12.38 8.86
#